data_AF-A0A5E7RKB0-F1
#
_entry.id   AF-A0A5E7RKB0-F1
#
_cell.length_a   1.000
_cell.length_b   1.000
_cell.length_c   1.000
_cell.angle_alpha   90.00
_cell.angle_beta   90.00
_cell.angle_gamma   90.00
#
_symmetry.space_group_name_H-M   'P 1'
#
loop_
_entity.id
_entity.type
_entity.pdbx_description
1 polymer ?
#
loop_
_entity_poly.entity_id
_entity_poly.type
_entity_poly.pdbx_seq_one_letter_code
_entity_poly.pdbx_strand_id
1 'polypeptide(L)'
;MPDYLLNEEDFKSLKAYINFLNELPPALKVIEAFTESIRRQGHQMLAPPDAHMLLQAAQGNAGSWQAIRMSIPLIGQGVGQAVRDTRLFIEEFHIYIKNPVNGKTRFLDMDIGHFSLTTSHRWGREAPVNVSDLLRALFNGLLNVEQAILSFMSAVTSIGISLHGIFIRFIESLTLELCSCDKTTSKIEAYYGLGKVELPGMQLDLQRPYSEQERMANAREHIARLRSMHLHATSAVDNLTDFCYRLQYLLADARGELQADHPAQTLVRLGIRLNFVRDSLVEVNPMTERLLEISKRLR
;
A
#
# COMPACT_ATOMS: atom_id res chain seq x y z
N MET A 1 -18.91 11.43 -7.85
CA MET A 1 -17.52 10.97 -8.01
C MET A 1 -17.27 9.98 -6.89
N PRO A 2 -16.82 8.75 -7.16
CA PRO A 2 -16.51 7.86 -6.05
C PRO A 2 -15.23 8.39 -5.40
N ASP A 3 -15.31 8.66 -4.10
CA ASP A 3 -14.17 8.97 -3.23
C ASP A 3 -13.21 7.77 -3.23
N TYR A 4 -12.34 7.67 -4.24
CA TYR A 4 -11.46 6.50 -4.37
C TYR A 4 -10.29 6.58 -3.39
N LEU A 5 -10.52 5.97 -2.22
CA LEU A 5 -9.73 4.91 -1.58
C LEU A 5 -8.23 5.12 -1.32
N LEU A 6 -7.73 6.34 -1.40
CA LEU A 6 -6.41 6.67 -0.85
C LEU A 6 -6.56 7.64 0.32
N ASN A 7 -6.80 7.08 1.51
CA ASN A 7 -6.93 7.85 2.73
C ASN A 7 -5.60 7.89 3.49
N GLU A 8 -5.28 9.04 4.07
CA GLU A 8 -4.12 9.18 4.95
C GLU A 8 -4.26 8.28 6.19
N GLU A 9 -5.50 8.03 6.64
CA GLU A 9 -5.80 7.13 7.75
C GLU A 9 -5.39 5.68 7.47
N ASP A 10 -5.38 5.24 6.21
CA ASP A 10 -4.91 3.88 5.87
C ASP A 10 -3.42 3.74 6.20
N PHE A 11 -2.61 4.72 5.81
CA PHE A 11 -1.17 4.74 6.10
C PHE A 11 -0.89 4.91 7.60
N LYS A 12 -1.68 5.71 8.31
CA LYS A 12 -1.57 5.84 9.78
C LYS A 12 -1.88 4.51 10.47
N SER A 13 -2.91 3.80 10.02
CA SER A 13 -3.30 2.50 10.57
C SER A 13 -2.21 1.46 10.38
N LEU A 14 -1.63 1.37 9.18
CA LEU A 14 -0.47 0.49 8.93
C LEU A 14 0.72 0.87 9.81
N LYS A 15 1.06 2.17 9.90
CA LYS A 15 2.18 2.66 10.72
C LYS A 15 1.97 2.36 12.19
N ALA A 16 0.75 2.48 12.72
CA ALA A 16 0.43 2.15 14.11
C ALA A 16 0.71 0.67 14.40
N TYR A 17 0.29 -0.22 13.51
CA TYR A 17 0.58 -1.66 13.61
C TYR A 17 2.10 -1.97 13.52
N ILE A 18 2.80 -1.35 12.57
CA ILE A 18 4.25 -1.53 12.43
C ILE A 18 5.00 -1.03 13.67
N ASN A 19 4.62 0.13 14.20
CA ASN A 19 5.20 0.67 15.43
C ASN A 19 4.96 -0.26 16.62
N PHE A 20 3.73 -0.78 16.77
CA PHE A 20 3.40 -1.76 17.80
C PHE A 20 4.35 -2.97 17.74
N LEU A 21 4.58 -3.54 16.55
CA LEU A 21 5.49 -4.68 16.40
C LEU A 21 6.94 -4.31 16.71
N ASN A 22 7.39 -3.13 16.32
CA ASN A 22 8.76 -2.65 16.58
C ASN A 22 9.01 -2.37 18.07
N GLU A 23 7.97 -2.03 18.82
CA GLU A 23 8.01 -1.79 20.27
C GLU A 23 7.87 -3.07 21.10
N LEU A 24 7.45 -4.18 20.49
CA LEU A 24 7.22 -5.46 21.16
C LEU A 24 8.49 -6.21 21.68
N PRO A 25 9.69 -6.11 21.08
CA PRO A 25 10.85 -6.93 21.45
C PRO A 25 11.23 -6.91 22.94
N PRO A 26 11.25 -5.76 23.64
CA PRO A 26 11.51 -5.72 25.08
C PRO A 26 10.45 -6.51 25.87
N ALA A 27 9.17 -6.36 25.54
CA ALA A 27 8.07 -7.05 26.21
C ALA A 27 8.16 -8.57 26.03
N LEU A 28 8.52 -9.05 24.84
CA LEU A 28 8.69 -10.48 24.56
C LEU A 28 9.75 -11.13 25.45
N LYS A 29 10.87 -10.44 25.69
CA LYS A 29 11.93 -10.93 26.60
C LYS A 29 11.42 -11.08 28.03
N VAL A 30 10.60 -10.13 28.49
CA VAL A 30 10.00 -10.21 29.83
C VAL A 30 8.98 -11.33 29.91
N ILE A 31 8.15 -11.52 28.88
CA ILE A 31 7.18 -12.62 28.79
C ILE A 31 7.88 -13.98 28.83
N GLU A 32 8.98 -14.14 28.12
CA GLU A 32 9.77 -15.38 28.11
C GLU A 32 10.35 -15.68 29.50
N ALA A 33 11.01 -14.71 30.12
CA ALA A 33 11.56 -14.85 31.47
C ALA A 33 10.47 -15.16 32.52
N PHE A 34 9.30 -14.51 32.39
CA PHE A 34 8.15 -14.73 33.24
C PHE A 34 7.57 -16.14 33.07
N THR A 35 7.38 -16.58 31.83
CA THR A 35 6.89 -17.92 31.50
C THR A 35 7.81 -18.99 32.08
N GLU A 36 9.13 -18.81 31.95
CA GLU A 36 10.13 -19.72 32.50
C GLU A 36 10.10 -19.74 34.03
N SER A 37 9.92 -18.60 34.68
CA SER A 37 9.79 -18.52 36.14
C SER A 37 8.58 -19.33 36.65
N ILE A 38 7.42 -19.18 36.01
CA ILE A 38 6.21 -19.91 36.42
C ILE A 38 6.35 -21.42 36.13
N ARG A 39 6.99 -21.79 35.01
CA ARG A 39 7.29 -23.19 34.71
C ARG A 39 8.15 -23.83 35.79
N ARG A 40 9.16 -23.13 36.31
CA ARG A 40 10.01 -23.59 37.42
C ARG A 40 9.25 -23.77 38.74
N GLN A 41 8.12 -23.10 38.91
CA GLN A 41 7.23 -23.26 40.06
C GLN A 41 6.30 -24.49 39.93
N GLY A 42 6.44 -25.28 38.86
CA GLY A 42 5.69 -26.52 38.66
C GLY A 42 4.39 -26.36 37.86
N HIS A 43 4.08 -25.15 37.38
CA HIS A 43 2.92 -24.91 36.54
C HIS A 43 3.14 -25.38 35.10
N GLN A 44 2.11 -25.97 34.50
CA GLN A 44 2.11 -26.35 33.09
C GLN A 44 1.57 -25.20 32.24
N MET A 45 2.49 -24.38 31.73
CA MET A 45 2.16 -23.19 30.95
C MET A 45 1.47 -23.53 29.63
N LEU A 46 0.44 -22.77 29.27
CA LEU A 46 -0.02 -22.74 27.87
C LEU A 46 1.01 -21.99 27.02
N ALA A 47 1.10 -22.35 25.74
CA ALA A 47 2.12 -21.78 24.84
C ALA A 47 2.08 -20.24 24.86
N PRO A 48 3.21 -19.56 25.12
CA PRO A 48 3.27 -18.10 25.03
C PRO A 48 3.13 -17.66 23.56
N PRO A 49 2.93 -16.36 23.30
CA PRO A 49 3.00 -15.85 21.94
C PRO A 49 4.35 -16.20 21.29
N ASP A 50 4.33 -16.53 20.00
CA ASP A 50 5.54 -16.90 19.26
C ASP A 50 6.44 -15.68 19.05
N ALA A 51 7.37 -15.49 19.98
CA ALA A 51 8.29 -14.36 19.97
C ALA A 51 9.15 -14.32 18.70
N HIS A 52 9.55 -15.48 18.17
CA HIS A 52 10.38 -15.55 16.97
C HIS A 52 9.59 -15.08 15.74
N MET A 53 8.36 -15.58 15.55
CA MET A 53 7.49 -15.12 14.47
C MET A 53 7.17 -13.62 14.58
N LEU A 54 6.95 -13.11 15.80
CA LEU A 54 6.69 -11.69 16.03
C LEU A 54 7.90 -10.79 15.71
N LEU A 55 9.12 -11.22 16.06
CA LEU A 55 10.35 -10.51 15.71
C LEU A 55 10.59 -10.50 14.20
N GLN A 56 10.37 -11.64 13.53
CA GLN A 56 10.44 -11.73 12.07
C GLN A 56 9.39 -10.84 11.40
N ALA A 57 8.16 -10.81 11.93
CA ALA A 57 7.10 -9.93 11.44
C ALA A 57 7.49 -8.45 11.59
N ALA A 58 8.05 -8.06 12.74
CA ALA A 58 8.51 -6.69 12.97
C ALA A 58 9.57 -6.28 11.93
N GLN A 59 10.60 -7.09 11.74
CA GLN A 59 11.65 -6.82 10.76
C GLN A 59 11.12 -6.78 9.32
N GLY A 60 10.31 -7.77 8.93
CA GLY A 60 9.71 -7.83 7.60
C GLY A 60 8.80 -6.64 7.30
N ASN A 61 7.92 -6.30 8.25
CA ASN A 61 6.99 -5.19 8.10
C ASN A 61 7.70 -3.82 8.10
N ALA A 62 8.80 -3.66 8.83
CA ALA A 62 9.63 -2.46 8.74
C ALA A 62 10.25 -2.30 7.34
N GLY A 63 10.73 -3.41 6.74
CA GLY A 63 11.20 -3.44 5.35
C GLY A 63 10.10 -3.08 4.35
N SER A 64 8.92 -3.70 4.48
CA SER A 64 7.75 -3.42 3.64
C SER A 64 7.29 -1.97 3.77
N TRP A 65 7.31 -1.40 4.98
CA TRP A 65 7.00 0.01 5.19
C TRP A 65 7.96 0.94 4.47
N GLN A 66 9.26 0.65 4.53
CA GLN A 66 10.25 1.42 3.80
C GLN A 66 10.06 1.30 2.28
N ALA A 67 9.73 0.10 1.77
CA ALA A 67 9.41 -0.10 0.37
C ALA A 67 8.18 0.72 -0.06
N ILE A 68 7.11 0.74 0.75
CA ILE A 68 5.92 1.59 0.53
C ILE A 68 6.35 3.06 0.39
N ARG A 69 7.12 3.59 1.36
CA ARG A 69 7.58 4.99 1.36
C ARG A 69 8.39 5.35 0.13
N MET A 70 9.23 4.43 -0.34
CA MET A 70 10.06 4.62 -1.55
C MET A 70 9.26 4.54 -2.84
N SER A 71 8.26 3.65 -2.91
CA SER A 71 7.45 3.45 -4.10
C SER A 71 6.44 4.57 -4.35
N ILE A 72 5.85 5.17 -3.31
CA ILE A 72 4.86 6.26 -3.47
C ILE A 72 5.35 7.40 -4.38
N PRO A 73 6.52 8.04 -4.14
CA PRO A 73 6.98 9.13 -5.01
C PRO A 73 7.31 8.65 -6.42
N LEU A 74 7.81 7.41 -6.59
CA LEU A 74 8.10 6.83 -7.90
C LEU A 74 6.81 6.63 -8.71
N ILE A 75 5.76 6.11 -8.08
CA ILE A 75 4.44 5.95 -8.70
C ILE A 75 3.86 7.33 -9.00
N GLY A 76 3.80 8.23 -8.01
CA GLY A 76 3.19 9.55 -8.18
C GLY A 76 3.87 10.40 -9.26
N GLN A 77 5.21 10.43 -9.30
CA GLN A 77 5.95 11.18 -10.31
C GLN A 77 5.93 10.50 -11.68
N GLY A 78 6.21 9.19 -11.71
CA GLY A 78 6.28 8.43 -12.96
C GLY A 78 4.93 8.35 -13.66
N VAL A 79 3.87 7.94 -12.94
CA VAL A 79 2.52 7.85 -13.50
C VAL A 79 2.02 9.24 -13.86
N GLY A 80 2.18 10.23 -12.98
CA GLY A 80 1.78 11.60 -13.26
C GLY A 80 2.46 12.16 -14.51
N GLN A 81 3.73 11.84 -14.74
CA GLN A 81 4.44 12.25 -15.94
C GLN A 81 3.92 11.55 -17.20
N ALA A 82 3.75 10.23 -17.17
CA ALA A 82 3.23 9.46 -18.29
C ALA A 82 1.80 9.88 -18.67
N VAL A 83 0.94 10.17 -17.68
CA VAL A 83 -0.42 10.70 -17.88
C VAL A 83 -0.38 12.07 -18.54
N ARG A 84 0.46 13.01 -18.05
CA ARG A 84 0.58 14.35 -18.64
C ARG A 84 1.06 14.31 -20.09
N ASP A 85 2.10 13.52 -20.37
CA ASP A 85 2.64 13.40 -21.72
C ASP A 85 1.59 12.78 -22.66
N THR A 86 0.90 11.72 -22.23
CA THR A 86 -0.17 11.10 -23.03
C THR A 86 -1.31 12.08 -23.28
N ARG A 87 -1.73 12.84 -22.27
CA ARG A 87 -2.80 13.84 -22.41
C ARG A 87 -2.43 14.96 -23.38
N LEU A 88 -1.20 15.49 -23.27
CA LEU A 88 -0.69 16.53 -24.16
C LEU A 88 -0.70 16.06 -25.62
N PHE A 89 -0.22 14.85 -25.88
CA PHE A 89 -0.28 14.24 -27.21
C PHE A 89 -1.71 14.16 -27.74
N ILE A 90 -2.66 13.68 -26.93
CA ILE A 90 -4.07 13.55 -27.31
C ILE A 90 -4.69 14.92 -27.65
N GLU A 91 -4.41 15.95 -26.85
CA GLU A 91 -4.88 17.31 -27.07
C GLU A 91 -4.35 17.89 -28.39
N GLU A 92 -3.04 17.77 -28.63
CA GLU A 92 -2.39 18.20 -29.89
C GLU A 92 -2.91 17.42 -31.10
N PHE A 93 -3.12 16.11 -30.95
CA PHE A 93 -3.70 15.25 -31.98
C PHE A 93 -5.11 15.70 -32.37
N HIS A 94 -5.97 15.98 -31.38
CA HIS A 94 -7.34 16.44 -31.62
C HIS A 94 -7.37 17.82 -32.28
N ILE A 95 -6.41 18.70 -31.99
CA ILE A 95 -6.26 19.98 -32.70
C ILE A 95 -5.89 19.74 -34.17
N TYR A 96 -4.96 18.83 -34.44
CA TYR A 96 -4.51 18.53 -35.80
C TYR A 96 -5.62 17.95 -36.70
N ILE A 97 -6.43 17.02 -36.18
CA ILE A 97 -7.49 16.37 -36.96
C ILE A 97 -8.75 17.23 -37.15
N LYS A 98 -8.88 18.36 -36.44
CA LYS A 98 -9.98 19.31 -36.65
C LYS A 98 -9.94 19.95 -38.04
N ASN A 99 -8.79 19.93 -38.71
CA ASN A 99 -8.69 20.32 -40.12
C ASN A 99 -9.31 19.22 -41.02
N PRO A 100 -10.38 19.52 -41.80
CA PRO A 100 -11.09 18.53 -42.60
C PRO A 100 -10.23 17.78 -43.63
N VAL A 101 -9.14 18.41 -44.08
CA VAL A 101 -8.18 17.81 -45.03
C VAL A 101 -7.38 16.69 -44.36
N ASN A 102 -7.06 16.84 -43.07
CA ASN A 102 -6.22 15.92 -42.32
C ASN A 102 -6.97 14.66 -41.88
N GLY A 103 -8.29 14.72 -41.67
CA GLY A 103 -9.06 13.58 -41.12
C GLY A 103 -9.04 12.31 -41.99
N LYS A 104 -8.83 12.44 -43.30
CA LYS A 104 -8.76 11.31 -44.25
C LYS A 104 -7.34 10.78 -44.48
N THR A 105 -6.33 11.49 -43.99
CA THR A 105 -4.93 11.10 -44.11
C THR A 105 -4.67 9.82 -43.32
N ARG A 106 -3.74 9.00 -43.80
CA ARG A 106 -3.31 7.81 -43.05
C ARG A 106 -2.45 8.26 -41.88
N PHE A 107 -2.51 7.47 -40.82
CA PHE A 107 -1.70 7.67 -39.64
C PHE A 107 -0.19 7.79 -39.92
N LEU A 108 0.33 6.98 -40.86
CA LEU A 108 1.76 6.96 -41.20
C LEU A 108 2.25 8.22 -41.94
N ASP A 109 1.35 8.95 -42.58
CA ASP A 109 1.70 10.14 -43.38
C ASP A 109 1.67 11.43 -42.55
N MET A 110 1.44 11.31 -41.23
CA MET A 110 1.37 12.45 -40.32
C MET A 110 2.77 12.95 -39.96
N ASP A 111 3.00 14.26 -40.14
CA ASP A 111 4.23 14.90 -39.71
C ASP A 111 4.30 14.93 -38.17
N ILE A 112 5.34 14.32 -37.63
CA ILE A 112 5.59 14.24 -36.19
C ILE A 112 5.96 15.62 -35.60
N GLY A 113 6.46 16.55 -36.42
CA GLY A 113 6.86 17.89 -35.99
C GLY A 113 5.73 18.75 -35.43
N HIS A 114 4.47 18.33 -35.60
CA HIS A 114 3.31 18.97 -35.00
C HIS A 114 3.15 18.72 -33.49
N PHE A 115 3.85 17.74 -32.92
CA PHE A 115 3.72 17.39 -31.51
C PHE A 115 4.85 18.00 -30.69
N SER A 116 4.53 18.77 -29.64
CA SER A 116 5.54 19.42 -28.80
C SER A 116 6.44 18.41 -28.10
N LEU A 117 5.89 17.23 -27.80
CA LEU A 117 6.64 16.13 -27.19
C LEU A 117 7.88 15.76 -27.99
N THR A 118 7.88 15.85 -29.32
CA THR A 118 9.06 15.49 -30.15
C THR A 118 10.31 16.30 -29.85
N THR A 119 10.12 17.55 -29.38
CA THR A 119 11.21 18.46 -29.00
C THR A 119 11.62 18.33 -27.53
N SER A 120 10.99 17.43 -26.79
CA SER A 120 11.28 17.20 -25.38
C SER A 120 12.69 16.65 -25.20
N HIS A 121 13.46 17.27 -24.30
CA HIS A 121 14.82 16.85 -23.91
C HIS A 121 14.89 15.44 -23.29
N ARG A 122 13.73 14.82 -23.05
CA ARG A 122 13.57 13.55 -22.33
C ARG A 122 13.87 12.32 -23.18
N TRP A 123 13.85 12.44 -24.51
CA TRP A 123 14.06 11.30 -25.40
C TRP A 123 15.51 10.83 -25.53
N GLY A 124 16.47 11.60 -25.00
CA GLY A 124 17.88 11.23 -25.06
C GLY A 124 18.35 10.99 -26.50
N ARG A 125 18.85 9.78 -26.79
CA ARG A 125 19.36 9.39 -28.12
C ARG A 125 18.34 8.69 -29.02
N GLU A 126 17.17 8.33 -28.49
CA GLU A 126 16.13 7.58 -29.20
C GLU A 126 14.85 8.43 -29.32
N ALA A 127 14.97 9.57 -30.01
CA ALA A 127 13.82 10.44 -30.28
C ALA A 127 12.83 9.75 -31.23
N PRO A 128 11.51 9.84 -30.98
CA PRO A 128 10.50 9.38 -31.91
C PRO A 128 10.69 10.01 -33.30
N VAL A 129 10.78 9.19 -34.35
CA VAL A 129 10.94 9.69 -35.73
C VAL A 129 9.63 9.74 -36.51
N ASN A 130 8.59 9.06 -36.02
CA ASN A 130 7.23 9.10 -36.53
C ASN A 130 6.21 8.97 -35.39
N VAL A 131 4.92 9.14 -35.71
CA VAL A 131 3.84 9.08 -34.71
C VAL A 131 3.67 7.69 -34.10
N SER A 132 3.99 6.59 -34.81
CA SER A 132 3.97 5.23 -34.24
C SER A 132 5.02 5.09 -33.14
N ASP A 133 6.22 5.61 -33.35
CA ASP A 133 7.27 5.61 -32.32
C ASP A 133 6.87 6.48 -31.12
N LEU A 134 6.17 7.60 -31.35
CA LEU A 134 5.64 8.43 -30.27
C LEU A 134 4.56 7.67 -29.46
N LEU A 135 3.62 6.99 -30.11
CA LEU A 135 2.63 6.14 -29.43
C LEU A 135 3.29 5.02 -28.64
N ARG A 136 4.30 4.35 -29.21
CA ARG A 136 5.08 3.31 -28.53
C ARG A 136 5.83 3.87 -27.33
N ALA A 137 6.35 5.09 -27.44
CA ALA A 137 7.05 5.75 -26.35
C ALA A 137 6.09 6.12 -25.20
N LEU A 138 4.88 6.59 -25.51
CA LEU A 138 3.83 6.82 -24.52
C LEU A 138 3.38 5.52 -23.85
N PHE A 139 3.20 4.45 -24.63
CA PHE A 139 2.92 3.10 -24.12
C PHE A 139 4.01 2.65 -23.13
N ASN A 140 5.29 2.78 -23.52
CA ASN A 140 6.43 2.42 -22.68
C ASN A 140 6.47 3.28 -21.41
N GLY A 141 6.12 4.57 -21.49
CA GLY A 141 5.98 5.44 -20.32
C GLY A 141 4.98 4.91 -19.30
N LEU A 142 3.79 4.47 -19.75
CA LEU A 142 2.78 3.85 -18.90
C LEU A 142 3.17 2.44 -18.42
N LEU A 143 4.00 1.71 -19.17
CA LEU A 143 4.53 0.40 -18.79
C LEU A 143 5.61 0.51 -17.70
N ASN A 144 6.50 1.48 -17.81
CA ASN A 144 7.67 1.63 -16.91
C ASN A 144 7.28 1.87 -15.43
N VAL A 145 6.06 2.29 -15.17
CA VAL A 145 5.53 2.53 -13.81
C VAL A 145 4.90 1.29 -13.18
N GLU A 146 4.63 0.25 -13.96
CA GLU A 146 3.99 -1.00 -13.51
C GLU A 146 4.81 -1.70 -12.43
N GLN A 147 6.13 -1.73 -12.60
CA GLN A 147 7.02 -2.35 -11.61
C GLN A 147 6.96 -1.65 -10.25
N ALA A 148 6.87 -0.32 -10.23
CA ALA A 148 6.75 0.44 -8.98
C ALA A 148 5.42 0.17 -8.27
N ILE A 149 4.33 0.04 -9.03
CA ILE A 149 3.00 -0.31 -8.51
C ILE A 149 3.02 -1.73 -7.94
N LEU A 150 3.58 -2.70 -8.67
CA LEU A 150 3.72 -4.08 -8.20
C LEU A 150 4.57 -4.18 -6.92
N SER A 151 5.67 -3.42 -6.85
CA SER A 151 6.52 -3.37 -5.65
C SER A 151 5.78 -2.76 -4.45
N PHE A 152 5.00 -1.69 -4.65
CA PHE A 152 4.16 -1.12 -3.61
C PHE A 152 3.11 -2.12 -3.13
N MET A 153 2.39 -2.75 -4.06
CA MET A 153 1.34 -3.72 -3.76
C MET A 153 1.89 -4.93 -3.01
N SER A 154 3.01 -5.49 -3.47
CA SER A 154 3.70 -6.60 -2.80
C SER A 154 4.07 -6.26 -1.35
N ALA A 155 4.56 -5.04 -1.10
CA ALA A 155 4.87 -4.59 0.25
C ALA A 155 3.61 -4.47 1.14
N VAL A 156 2.51 -3.92 0.61
CA VAL A 156 1.22 -3.85 1.31
C VAL A 156 0.69 -5.25 1.63
N THR A 157 0.67 -6.16 0.66
CA THR A 157 0.20 -7.54 0.84
C THR A 157 1.07 -8.32 1.83
N SER A 158 2.39 -8.08 1.84
CA SER A 158 3.29 -8.67 2.83
C SER A 158 2.92 -8.29 4.27
N ILE A 159 2.51 -7.03 4.50
CA ILE A 159 1.98 -6.58 5.80
C ILE A 159 0.64 -7.27 6.11
N GLY A 160 -0.23 -7.44 5.11
CA GLY A 160 -1.49 -8.18 5.27
C GLY A 160 -1.29 -9.63 5.74
N ILE A 161 -0.31 -10.33 5.19
CA ILE A 161 0.01 -11.72 5.57
C ILE A 161 0.41 -11.80 7.05
N SER A 162 1.22 -10.86 7.55
CA SER A 162 1.64 -10.85 8.95
C SER A 162 0.51 -10.42 9.90
N LEU A 163 -0.38 -9.53 9.48
CA LEU A 163 -1.61 -9.17 10.23
C LEU A 163 -2.48 -10.41 10.49
N HIS A 164 -2.86 -11.10 9.41
CA HIS A 164 -3.77 -12.26 9.50
C HIS A 164 -3.10 -13.53 10.03
N GLY A 165 -1.81 -13.70 9.81
CA GLY A 165 -1.09 -14.91 10.22
C GLY A 165 -0.53 -14.83 11.64
N ILE A 166 0.01 -13.69 12.04
CA ILE A 166 0.85 -13.55 13.23
C ILE A 166 0.18 -12.67 14.27
N PHE A 167 -0.34 -11.50 13.87
CA PHE A 167 -0.89 -10.54 14.82
C PHE A 167 -2.18 -11.03 15.47
N ILE A 168 -3.10 -11.62 14.71
CA ILE A 168 -4.33 -12.18 15.28
C ILE A 168 -4.02 -13.32 16.27
N ARG A 169 -3.06 -14.20 15.95
CA ARG A 169 -2.65 -15.30 16.84
C ARG A 169 -1.98 -14.78 18.12
N PHE A 170 -1.26 -13.67 18.02
CA PHE A 170 -0.74 -12.98 19.20
C PHE A 170 -1.89 -12.49 20.09
N ILE A 171 -2.90 -11.81 19.53
CA ILE A 171 -4.09 -11.35 20.27
C ILE A 171 -4.80 -12.54 20.92
N GLU A 172 -5.05 -13.62 20.18
CA GLU A 172 -5.69 -14.83 20.69
C GLU A 172 -4.87 -15.46 21.83
N SER A 173 -3.55 -15.57 21.67
CA SER A 173 -2.66 -16.13 22.69
C SER A 173 -2.74 -15.36 24.02
N LEU A 174 -2.89 -14.03 23.97
CA LEU A 174 -3.05 -13.20 25.17
C LEU A 174 -4.35 -13.48 25.94
N THR A 175 -5.41 -13.91 25.23
CA THR A 175 -6.71 -14.22 25.84
C THR A 175 -6.79 -15.63 26.43
N LEU A 176 -5.82 -16.49 26.13
CA LEU A 176 -5.73 -17.83 26.72
C LEU A 176 -5.36 -17.76 28.20
N GLU A 177 -5.71 -18.82 28.92
CA GLU A 177 -5.28 -19.07 30.30
C GLU A 177 -3.75 -19.05 30.40
N LEU A 178 -3.23 -18.65 31.57
CA LEU A 178 -1.80 -18.62 31.83
C LEU A 178 -1.20 -20.04 31.88
N CYS A 179 -1.85 -20.95 32.62
CA CYS A 179 -1.44 -22.36 32.73
C CYS A 179 -2.66 -23.28 32.66
N SER A 180 -2.47 -24.53 32.24
CA SER A 180 -3.54 -25.54 32.24
C SER A 180 -4.06 -25.90 33.63
N CYS A 181 -3.27 -25.56 34.66
CA CYS A 181 -3.54 -25.79 36.06
C CYS A 181 -4.48 -24.76 36.70
N ASP A 182 -4.53 -23.53 36.17
CA ASP A 182 -5.27 -22.41 36.73
C ASP A 182 -6.09 -21.75 35.61
N LYS A 183 -7.39 -22.03 35.63
CA LYS A 183 -8.34 -21.61 34.60
C LYS A 183 -8.91 -20.22 34.81
N THR A 184 -8.48 -19.52 35.85
CA THR A 184 -9.16 -18.29 36.29
C THR A 184 -8.59 -17.04 35.64
N THR A 185 -7.31 -17.06 35.25
CA THR A 185 -6.59 -15.85 34.84
C THR A 185 -6.02 -15.98 33.43
N SER A 186 -6.41 -15.08 32.53
CA SER A 186 -5.82 -14.96 31.19
C SER A 186 -4.40 -14.40 31.24
N LYS A 187 -3.57 -14.63 30.21
CA LYS A 187 -2.19 -14.12 30.17
C LYS A 187 -2.13 -12.60 30.30
N ILE A 188 -3.00 -11.89 29.58
CA ILE A 188 -3.06 -10.42 29.64
C ILE A 188 -3.45 -9.90 31.03
N GLU A 189 -4.36 -10.58 31.73
CA GLU A 189 -4.73 -10.22 33.11
C GLU A 189 -3.58 -10.48 34.07
N ALA A 190 -2.86 -11.59 33.90
CA ALA A 190 -1.66 -11.89 34.67
C ALA A 190 -0.60 -10.80 34.49
N TYR A 191 -0.40 -10.29 33.27
CA TYR A 191 0.55 -9.21 32.98
C TYR A 191 0.21 -7.91 33.74
N TYR A 192 -1.08 -7.54 33.82
CA TYR A 192 -1.53 -6.44 34.68
C TYR A 192 -1.34 -6.72 36.17
N GLY A 193 -1.47 -7.98 36.60
CA GLY A 193 -1.29 -8.36 38.01
C GLY A 193 0.15 -8.35 38.50
N LEU A 194 1.12 -8.57 37.61
CA LEU A 194 2.53 -8.63 37.96
C LEU A 194 3.20 -7.26 38.01
N GLY A 195 2.66 -6.29 37.27
CA GLY A 195 3.26 -4.95 37.16
C GLY A 195 4.69 -4.98 36.63
N LYS A 196 5.02 -5.93 35.74
CA LYS A 196 6.37 -6.08 35.15
C LYS A 196 6.38 -6.33 33.65
N VAL A 197 5.32 -6.93 33.11
CA VAL A 197 5.16 -7.14 31.67
C VAL A 197 4.40 -5.96 31.09
N GLU A 198 5.09 -5.12 30.33
CA GLU A 198 4.52 -3.95 29.65
C GLU A 198 4.48 -4.20 28.15
N LEU A 199 3.29 -4.49 27.61
CA LEU A 199 3.06 -4.51 26.17
C LEU A 199 2.87 -3.08 25.66
N PRO A 200 3.20 -2.79 24.40
CA PRO A 200 3.00 -1.46 23.81
C PRO A 200 1.56 -0.98 23.98
N GLY A 201 1.38 0.21 24.55
CA GLY A 201 0.07 0.80 24.83
C GLY A 201 -0.65 0.25 26.06
N MET A 202 -0.06 -0.64 26.86
CA MET A 202 -0.61 -0.95 28.19
C MET A 202 -0.55 0.29 29.09
N GLN A 203 -1.62 0.53 29.85
CA GLN A 203 -1.64 1.59 30.85
C GLN A 203 -1.34 0.97 32.21
N LEU A 204 -0.05 0.88 32.53
CA LEU A 204 0.45 0.32 33.79
C LEU A 204 0.93 1.45 34.71
N ASP A 205 0.41 1.45 35.93
CA ASP A 205 0.94 2.16 37.07
C ASP A 205 1.72 1.16 37.90
N LEU A 206 3.05 1.17 37.71
CA LEU A 206 3.98 0.26 38.38
C LEU A 206 4.09 0.54 39.89
N GLN A 207 3.51 1.64 40.40
CA GLN A 207 3.60 2.03 41.80
C GLN A 207 2.43 1.53 42.65
N ARG A 208 1.39 0.94 42.04
CA ARG A 208 0.23 0.44 42.79
C ARG A 208 -0.18 -0.99 42.36
N PRO A 209 -0.64 -1.82 43.30
CA PRO A 209 -1.29 -3.06 42.95
C PRO A 209 -2.68 -2.79 42.35
N TYR A 210 -3.07 -3.58 41.34
CA TYR A 210 -4.41 -3.54 40.76
C TYR A 210 -5.33 -4.57 41.43
N SER A 211 -6.58 -4.18 41.69
CA SER A 211 -7.63 -5.12 42.07
C SER A 211 -7.98 -6.06 40.92
N GLU A 212 -8.56 -7.22 41.22
CA GLU A 212 -8.97 -8.20 40.22
C GLU A 212 -9.90 -7.59 39.15
N GLN A 213 -10.90 -6.81 39.58
CA GLN A 213 -11.82 -6.11 38.68
C GLN A 213 -11.09 -5.11 37.77
N GLU A 214 -10.13 -4.34 38.29
CA GLU A 214 -9.34 -3.42 37.47
C GLU A 214 -8.48 -4.17 36.44
N ARG A 215 -7.85 -5.29 36.83
CA ARG A 215 -7.06 -6.11 35.90
C ARG A 215 -7.92 -6.65 34.75
N MET A 216 -9.10 -7.18 35.06
CA MET A 216 -10.04 -7.68 34.06
C MET A 216 -10.52 -6.56 33.12
N ALA A 217 -10.83 -5.37 33.67
CA ALA A 217 -11.25 -4.23 32.87
C ALA A 217 -10.13 -3.76 31.92
N ASN A 218 -8.92 -3.57 32.45
CA ASN A 218 -7.76 -3.12 31.67
C ASN A 218 -7.35 -4.15 30.61
N ALA A 219 -7.42 -5.44 30.93
CA ALA A 219 -7.20 -6.52 29.98
C ALA A 219 -8.19 -6.47 28.82
N ARG A 220 -9.50 -6.36 29.11
CA ARG A 220 -10.55 -6.24 28.08
C ARG A 220 -10.35 -5.02 27.19
N GLU A 221 -10.04 -3.87 27.79
CA GLU A 221 -9.76 -2.65 27.04
C GLU A 221 -8.53 -2.81 26.13
N HIS A 222 -7.46 -3.40 26.64
CA HIS A 222 -6.24 -3.62 25.85
C HIS A 222 -6.50 -4.57 24.68
N ILE A 223 -7.20 -5.68 24.90
CA ILE A 223 -7.60 -6.60 23.82
C ILE A 223 -8.50 -5.90 22.80
N ALA A 224 -9.44 -5.05 23.24
CA ALA A 224 -10.28 -4.27 22.34
C ALA A 224 -9.46 -3.32 21.46
N ARG A 225 -8.45 -2.65 22.05
CA ARG A 225 -7.51 -1.79 21.30
C ARG A 225 -6.69 -2.57 20.28
N LEU A 226 -6.16 -3.74 20.64
CA LEU A 226 -5.41 -4.59 19.70
C LEU A 226 -6.30 -5.09 18.55
N ARG A 227 -7.55 -5.48 18.84
CA ARG A 227 -8.53 -5.88 17.83
C ARG A 227 -8.92 -4.73 16.90
N SER A 228 -9.09 -3.52 17.44
CA SER A 228 -9.32 -2.31 16.65
C SER A 228 -8.12 -2.00 15.75
N MET A 229 -6.89 -2.09 16.26
CA MET A 229 -5.68 -1.94 15.45
C MET A 229 -5.62 -2.97 14.31
N HIS A 230 -5.91 -4.24 14.61
CA HIS A 230 -5.99 -5.29 13.59
C HIS A 230 -7.03 -4.95 12.51
N LEU A 231 -8.24 -4.57 12.91
CA LEU A 231 -9.32 -4.20 11.98
C LEU A 231 -8.93 -3.02 11.08
N HIS A 232 -8.41 -1.93 11.66
CA HIS A 232 -8.01 -0.75 10.89
C HIS A 232 -6.84 -1.04 9.96
N ALA A 233 -5.84 -1.80 10.41
CA ALA A 233 -4.72 -2.17 9.57
C ALA A 233 -5.12 -3.13 8.44
N THR A 234 -6.02 -4.09 8.69
CA THR A 234 -6.60 -4.95 7.64
C THR A 234 -7.36 -4.12 6.60
N SER A 235 -8.26 -3.24 7.05
CA SER A 235 -9.01 -2.36 6.12
C SER A 235 -8.06 -1.50 5.29
N ALA A 236 -6.96 -1.02 5.88
CA ALA A 236 -5.95 -0.26 5.17
C ALA A 236 -5.22 -1.11 4.10
N VAL A 237 -4.89 -2.37 4.41
CA VAL A 237 -4.31 -3.30 3.43
C VAL A 237 -5.26 -3.51 2.26
N ASP A 238 -6.55 -3.77 2.53
CA ASP A 238 -7.56 -3.99 1.49
C ASP A 238 -7.72 -2.75 0.60
N ASN A 239 -7.91 -1.58 1.21
CA ASN A 239 -8.07 -0.31 0.49
C ASN A 239 -6.86 0.01 -0.41
N LEU A 240 -5.64 -0.15 0.11
CA LEU A 240 -4.41 0.12 -0.64
C LEU A 240 -4.16 -0.94 -1.73
N THR A 241 -4.60 -2.17 -1.53
CA THR A 241 -4.53 -3.23 -2.54
C THR A 241 -5.52 -2.95 -3.68
N ASP A 242 -6.76 -2.60 -3.35
CA ASP A 242 -7.80 -2.21 -4.32
C ASP A 242 -7.38 -0.98 -5.13
N PHE A 243 -6.77 0.01 -4.47
CA PHE A 243 -6.16 1.16 -5.13
C PHE A 243 -5.14 0.72 -6.20
N CYS A 244 -4.26 -0.24 -5.87
CA CYS A 244 -3.26 -0.74 -6.82
C CYS A 244 -3.90 -1.45 -8.00
N TYR A 245 -4.87 -2.34 -7.76
CA TYR A 245 -5.59 -3.03 -8.83
C TYR A 245 -6.31 -2.05 -9.75
N ARG A 246 -6.99 -1.03 -9.19
CA ARG A 246 -7.66 -0.01 -9.99
C ARG A 246 -6.68 0.79 -10.85
N LEU A 247 -5.56 1.20 -10.25
CA LEU A 247 -4.51 1.92 -10.97
C LEU A 247 -3.93 1.09 -12.12
N GLN A 248 -3.60 -0.18 -11.85
CA GLN A 248 -3.11 -1.11 -12.88
C GLN A 248 -4.11 -1.33 -14.00
N TYR A 249 -5.39 -1.52 -13.65
CA TYR A 249 -6.47 -1.71 -14.62
C TYR A 249 -6.57 -0.50 -15.56
N LEU A 250 -6.64 0.72 -15.03
CA LEU A 250 -6.75 1.95 -15.83
C LEU A 250 -5.52 2.16 -16.74
N LEU A 251 -4.32 1.86 -16.23
CA LEU A 251 -3.09 1.93 -17.02
C LEU A 251 -3.03 0.84 -18.09
N ALA A 252 -3.51 -0.37 -17.81
CA ALA A 252 -3.57 -1.46 -18.77
C ALA A 252 -4.56 -1.15 -19.90
N ASP A 253 -5.75 -0.62 -19.58
CA ASP A 253 -6.75 -0.18 -20.57
C ASP A 253 -6.17 0.91 -21.48
N ALA A 254 -5.56 1.94 -20.90
CA ALA A 254 -4.91 3.01 -21.66
C ALA A 254 -3.77 2.48 -22.55
N ARG A 255 -2.95 1.55 -22.05
CA ARG A 255 -1.87 0.91 -22.83
C ARG A 255 -2.41 0.08 -23.99
N GLY A 256 -3.43 -0.74 -23.76
CA GLY A 256 -4.07 -1.53 -24.82
C GLY A 256 -4.57 -0.63 -25.95
N GLU A 257 -5.13 0.53 -25.60
CA GLU A 257 -5.58 1.51 -26.58
C GLU A 257 -4.45 2.33 -27.24
N LEU A 258 -3.25 2.41 -26.66
CA LEU A 258 -2.09 2.94 -27.37
C LEU A 258 -1.45 1.92 -28.31
N GLN A 259 -1.55 0.62 -28.01
CA GLN A 259 -0.88 -0.46 -28.74
C GLN A 259 -1.66 -1.00 -29.95
N ALA A 260 -3.00 -0.84 -30.05
CA ALA A 260 -3.72 -1.42 -31.18
C ALA A 260 -3.60 -0.60 -32.50
N ASP A 261 -2.38 -0.12 -32.81
CA ASP A 261 -2.09 0.62 -34.03
C ASP A 261 -2.16 -0.28 -35.27
N HIS A 262 -3.03 0.10 -36.21
CA HIS A 262 -3.12 -0.55 -37.52
C HIS A 262 -2.51 0.37 -38.59
N PRO A 263 -1.54 -0.08 -39.41
CA PRO A 263 -0.87 0.77 -40.41
C PRO A 263 -1.82 1.47 -41.40
N ALA A 264 -2.97 0.83 -41.70
CA ALA A 264 -4.01 1.38 -42.57
C ALA A 264 -5.10 2.20 -41.84
N GLN A 265 -4.92 2.53 -40.55
CA GLN A 265 -5.91 3.28 -39.77
C GLN A 265 -5.97 4.76 -40.19
N THR A 266 -7.19 5.29 -40.28
CA THR A 266 -7.43 6.72 -40.51
C THR A 266 -7.23 7.52 -39.22
N LEU A 267 -6.85 8.80 -39.35
CA LEU A 267 -6.68 9.68 -38.21
C LEU A 267 -7.97 9.87 -37.38
N VAL A 268 -9.15 9.82 -38.01
CA VAL A 268 -10.45 9.83 -37.30
C VAL A 268 -10.60 8.61 -36.37
N ARG A 269 -10.27 7.40 -36.86
CA ARG A 269 -10.38 6.17 -36.06
C ARG A 269 -9.38 6.18 -34.91
N LEU A 270 -8.17 6.71 -35.13
CA LEU A 270 -7.20 6.92 -34.06
C LEU A 270 -7.71 7.94 -33.03
N GLY A 271 -8.31 9.05 -33.48
CA GLY A 271 -8.89 10.06 -32.59
C GLY A 271 -9.99 9.51 -31.67
N ILE A 272 -10.81 8.57 -32.15
CA ILE A 272 -11.80 7.85 -31.33
C ILE A 272 -11.10 7.00 -30.25
N ARG A 273 -10.07 6.24 -30.60
CA ARG A 273 -9.32 5.42 -29.66
C ARG A 273 -8.61 6.25 -28.59
N LEU A 274 -8.03 7.37 -28.99
CA LEU A 274 -7.41 8.33 -28.08
C LEU A 274 -8.41 8.97 -27.11
N ASN A 275 -9.71 9.03 -27.43
CA ASN A 275 -10.72 9.41 -26.44
C ASN A 275 -10.83 8.36 -25.33
N PHE A 276 -10.84 7.06 -25.66
CA PHE A 276 -10.85 6.00 -24.64
C PHE A 276 -9.60 6.04 -23.76
N VAL A 277 -8.42 6.27 -24.35
CA VAL A 277 -7.18 6.50 -23.58
C VAL A 277 -7.35 7.66 -22.61
N ARG A 278 -7.85 8.81 -23.10
CA ARG A 278 -8.07 10.01 -22.28
C ARG A 278 -9.02 9.69 -21.12
N ASP A 279 -10.14 9.05 -21.40
CA ASP A 279 -11.18 8.79 -20.41
C ASP A 279 -10.66 7.87 -19.29
N SER A 280 -9.84 6.85 -19.63
CA SER A 280 -9.15 6.02 -18.61
C SER A 280 -8.14 6.81 -17.77
N LEU A 281 -7.41 7.75 -18.38
CA LEU A 281 -6.38 8.53 -17.68
C LEU A 281 -6.94 9.69 -16.83
N VAL A 282 -8.18 10.13 -17.08
CA VAL A 282 -8.86 11.17 -16.28
C VAL A 282 -8.97 10.75 -14.80
N GLU A 283 -9.20 9.47 -14.55
CA GLU A 283 -9.27 8.93 -13.18
C GLU A 283 -7.88 8.73 -12.54
N VAL A 284 -6.85 8.48 -13.37
CA VAL A 284 -5.48 8.24 -12.88
C VAL A 284 -4.84 9.51 -12.34
N ASN A 285 -5.08 10.67 -12.97
CA ASN A 285 -4.45 11.93 -12.54
C ASN A 285 -4.72 12.28 -11.05
N PRO A 286 -5.98 12.35 -10.56
CA PRO A 286 -6.25 12.65 -9.15
C PRO A 286 -5.70 11.58 -8.20
N MET A 287 -5.66 10.29 -8.61
CA MET A 287 -5.03 9.22 -7.81
C MET A 287 -3.54 9.49 -7.59
N THR A 288 -2.83 9.94 -8.63
CA THR A 288 -1.39 10.24 -8.54
C THR A 288 -1.09 11.51 -7.77
N GLU A 289 -1.90 12.55 -7.91
CA GLU A 289 -1.80 13.79 -7.13
C GLU A 289 -1.97 13.48 -5.64
N ARG A 290 -2.97 12.66 -5.31
CA ARG A 290 -3.23 12.24 -3.93
C ARG A 290 -2.07 11.43 -3.33
N LEU A 291 -1.47 10.51 -4.09
CA LEU A 291 -0.25 9.79 -3.68
C LEU A 291 0.89 10.76 -3.33
N LEU A 292 1.12 11.78 -4.17
CA LEU A 292 2.16 12.78 -3.95
C LEU A 292 1.90 13.67 -2.74
N GLU A 293 0.64 14.02 -2.48
CA GLU A 293 0.25 14.73 -1.26
C GLU A 293 0.56 13.91 -0.01
N ILE A 294 0.15 12.64 0.00
CA ILE A 294 0.40 11.73 1.12
C ILE A 294 1.91 11.52 1.31
N SER A 295 2.68 11.37 0.23
CA SER A 295 4.15 11.23 0.28
C SER A 295 4.81 12.32 1.10
N LYS A 296 4.34 13.57 1.00
CA LYS A 296 4.90 14.71 1.75
C LYS A 296 4.63 14.60 3.24
N ARG A 297 3.52 13.96 3.63
CA ARG A 297 3.08 13.78 5.02
C ARG A 297 3.65 12.51 5.68
N LEU A 298 4.13 11.55 4.88
CA LEU A 298 4.77 10.31 5.34
C LEU A 298 6.30 10.44 5.57
N ARG A 299 6.85 11.65 5.43
CA ARG A 299 8.27 11.93 5.70
C ARG A 299 8.57 11.92 7.19
#